data_AF-A0A4D7AUX8-F1
#
_entry.id   AF-A0A4D7AUX8-F1
#
_cell.length_a   1.000
_cell.length_b   1.000
_cell.length_c   1.000
_cell.angle_alpha   90.00
_cell.angle_beta   90.00
_cell.angle_gamma   90.00
#
_symmetry.space_group_name_H-M   'P 1'
#
loop_
_entity.id
_entity.type
_entity.pdbx_description
1 polymer ?
#
loop_
_entity_poly.entity_id
_entity_poly.type
_entity_poly.pdbx_seq_one_letter_code
_entity_poly.pdbx_strand_id
1 'polypeptide(L)'
;MRQLENLMERLVITAQDPILDIPALPLEYTADASAPAELLPGGTLAERMDAYEAQIIRDSYQRCGTTVAVARELGISQATAARKIAKYVTARA
;
A
#
# COMPACT_ATOMS: atom_id res chain seq x y z
N MET A 1 -5.03 4.74 28.20
CA MET A 1 -6.18 5.16 27.38
C MET A 1 -6.06 6.58 26.78
N ARG A 2 -4.91 7.27 26.84
CA ARG A 2 -4.84 8.70 26.44
C ARG A 2 -4.83 8.97 24.92
N GLN A 3 -4.36 8.03 24.11
CA GLN A 3 -4.19 8.25 22.66
C GLN A 3 -5.53 8.34 21.92
N LEU A 4 -6.49 7.49 22.30
CA LEU A 4 -7.82 7.48 21.68
C LEU A 4 -8.62 8.73 22.04
N GLU A 5 -8.54 9.16 23.29
CA GLU A 5 -9.19 10.38 23.79
C GLU A 5 -8.70 11.61 23.02
N ASN A 6 -7.37 11.77 22.89
CA ASN A 6 -6.76 12.87 22.15
C ASN A 6 -7.13 12.84 20.66
N LEU A 7 -7.26 11.65 20.07
CA LEU A 7 -7.66 11.49 18.67
C LEU A 7 -9.12 11.92 18.47
N MET A 8 -10.04 11.45 19.34
CA MET A 8 -11.45 11.81 19.29
C MET A 8 -11.67 13.32 19.46
N GLU A 9 -11.01 13.94 20.43
CA GLU A 9 -11.13 15.37 20.67
C GLU A 9 -10.72 16.19 19.44
N ARG A 10 -9.56 15.87 18.86
CA ARG A 10 -9.07 16.55 17.66
C ARG A 10 -10.04 16.38 16.49
N LEU A 11 -10.54 15.18 16.25
CA LEU A 11 -11.48 14.89 15.16
C LEU A 11 -12.77 15.70 15.29
N VAL A 12 -13.31 15.80 16.51
CA VAL A 12 -14.53 16.58 16.79
C VAL A 12 -14.29 18.08 16.57
N ILE A 13 -13.13 18.61 16.96
CA ILE A 13 -12.82 20.04 16.81
C ILE A 13 -12.59 20.42 15.34
N THR A 14 -11.93 19.56 14.57
CA THR A 14 -11.52 19.87 13.19
C THR A 14 -12.54 19.48 12.12
N ALA A 15 -13.61 18.77 12.48
CA ALA A 15 -14.65 18.36 11.54
C ALA A 15 -15.38 19.60 10.99
N GLN A 16 -15.42 19.71 9.66
CA GLN A 16 -16.23 20.73 8.98
C GLN A 16 -17.64 20.20 8.68
N ASP A 17 -17.79 18.88 8.59
CA ASP A 17 -19.05 18.20 8.30
C ASP A 17 -19.71 17.64 9.58
N PRO A 18 -21.04 17.57 9.63
CA PRO A 18 -21.78 17.03 10.77
C PRO A 18 -21.64 15.50 10.93
N ILE A 19 -21.06 14.82 9.94
CA ILE A 19 -20.85 13.37 9.94
C ILE A 19 -19.35 13.12 9.78
N LEU A 20 -18.75 12.45 10.77
CA LEU A 20 -17.38 11.97 10.70
C LEU A 20 -17.33 10.67 9.90
N ASP A 21 -16.73 10.72 8.72
CA ASP A 21 -16.48 9.56 7.87
C ASP A 21 -14.97 9.26 7.78
N ILE A 22 -14.59 8.12 7.22
CA ILE A 22 -13.20 7.65 7.03
C ILE A 22 -12.22 8.74 6.56
N PRO A 23 -12.53 9.64 5.59
CA PRO A 23 -11.60 10.69 5.17
C PRO A 23 -11.25 11.72 6.25
N ALA A 24 -11.99 11.79 7.36
CA ALA A 24 -11.69 12.67 8.48
C ALA A 24 -10.58 12.11 9.40
N LEU A 25 -10.29 10.81 9.33
CA LEU A 25 -9.25 10.20 10.14
C LEU A 25 -7.85 10.69 9.70
N PRO A 26 -6.90 10.87 10.63
CA PRO A 26 -5.52 11.12 10.25
C PRO A 26 -4.99 9.96 9.43
N LEU A 27 -4.07 10.25 8.51
CA LEU A 27 -3.54 9.26 7.55
C LEU A 27 -2.96 8.00 8.22
N GLU A 28 -2.43 8.15 9.44
CA GLU A 28 -1.93 7.05 10.29
C GLU A 28 -3.02 6.02 10.67
N TYR A 29 -4.30 6.40 10.58
CA TYR A 29 -5.48 5.60 10.96
C TYR A 29 -6.43 5.36 9.78
N THR A 30 -6.24 6.04 8.65
CA THR A 30 -6.95 5.71 7.42
C THR A 30 -6.37 4.43 6.84
N ALA A 31 -7.23 3.46 6.56
CA ALA A 31 -6.84 2.22 5.90
C ALA A 31 -6.52 2.45 4.41
N ASP A 32 -5.57 3.32 4.09
CA ASP A 32 -4.72 3.08 2.93
C ASP A 32 -3.74 1.97 3.33
N ALA A 33 -4.26 0.75 3.41
CA ALA A 33 -3.46 -0.47 3.47
C ALA A 33 -2.61 -0.70 2.19
N SER A 34 -2.58 0.28 1.28
CA SER A 34 -1.69 0.36 0.12
C SER A 34 -0.61 1.45 0.21
N ALA A 35 -0.59 2.29 1.25
CA ALA A 35 0.58 3.11 1.57
C ALA A 35 1.46 2.33 2.53
N PRO A 36 2.79 2.40 2.32
CA PRO A 36 3.69 1.25 2.30
C PRO A 36 3.53 0.45 3.57
N ALA A 37 3.62 -0.89 3.46
CA ALA A 37 4.17 -1.67 4.56
C ALA A 37 5.35 -0.86 5.07
N GLU A 38 5.17 -0.23 6.25
CA GLU A 38 6.22 0.49 6.91
C GLU A 38 7.42 -0.42 6.76
N LEU A 39 8.48 0.10 6.16
CA LEU A 39 9.78 -0.55 6.15
C LEU A 39 10.09 -0.78 7.62
N LEU A 40 9.60 -1.90 8.17
CA LEU A 40 9.85 -2.33 9.52
C LEU A 40 11.36 -2.24 9.61
N PRO A 41 11.91 -1.48 10.57
CA PRO A 41 13.34 -1.25 10.66
C PRO A 41 14.00 -2.57 11.05
N GLY A 42 14.26 -3.41 10.05
CA GLY A 42 14.70 -4.79 10.16
C GLY A 42 14.89 -5.40 8.78
N GLY A 43 15.92 -6.22 8.64
CA GLY A 43 16.29 -6.88 7.39
C GLY A 43 17.44 -6.23 6.64
N THR A 44 18.06 -7.04 5.79
CA THR A 44 19.15 -6.68 4.88
C THR A 44 18.65 -5.79 3.75
N LEU A 45 19.57 -5.10 3.06
CA LEU A 45 19.24 -4.33 1.85
C LEU A 45 18.50 -5.18 0.81
N ALA A 46 18.90 -6.44 0.65
CA ALA A 46 18.30 -7.36 -0.31
C ALA A 46 16.81 -7.61 0.00
N GLU A 47 16.48 -7.87 1.25
CA GLU A 47 15.09 -8.09 1.70
C GLU A 47 14.23 -6.85 1.51
N ARG A 48 14.79 -5.67 1.79
CA ARG A 48 14.08 -4.39 1.58
C ARG A 48 13.82 -4.11 0.11
N MET A 49 14.78 -4.42 -0.77
CA MET A 49 14.61 -4.27 -2.21
C MET A 49 13.57 -5.26 -2.76
N ASP A 50 13.53 -6.50 -2.24
CA ASP A 50 12.52 -7.50 -2.61
C ASP A 50 11.11 -7.06 -2.19
N ALA A 51 10.95 -6.55 -0.96
CA ALA A 51 9.68 -6.03 -0.46
C ALA A 51 9.17 -4.84 -1.30
N TYR A 52 10.07 -3.91 -1.64
CA TYR A 52 9.74 -2.76 -2.47
C TYR A 52 9.35 -3.17 -3.88
N GLU A 53 10.08 -4.10 -4.48
CA GLU A 53 9.73 -4.66 -5.78
C GLU A 53 8.38 -5.37 -5.75
N ALA A 54 8.10 -6.15 -4.69
CA ALA A 54 6.85 -6.84 -4.52
C ALA A 54 5.66 -5.87 -4.43
N GLN A 55 5.84 -4.73 -3.74
CA GLN A 55 4.83 -3.68 -3.66
C GLN A 55 4.51 -3.12 -5.05
N ILE A 56 5.52 -2.66 -5.79
CA ILE A 56 5.33 -2.09 -7.14
C ILE A 56 4.55 -3.06 -8.05
N ILE A 57 4.89 -4.35 -8.00
CA ILE A 57 4.26 -5.35 -8.84
C ILE A 57 2.81 -5.61 -8.45
N ARG A 58 2.50 -5.69 -7.15
CA ARG A 58 1.12 -5.85 -6.68
C ARG A 58 0.26 -4.65 -7.05
N ASP A 59 0.76 -3.44 -6.82
CA ASP A 59 0.02 -2.20 -7.08
C ASP A 59 -0.26 -2.03 -8.58
N SER A 60 0.75 -2.27 -9.42
CA SER A 60 0.60 -2.24 -10.88
C SER A 60 -0.40 -3.30 -11.36
N TYR A 61 -0.30 -4.53 -10.85
CA TYR A 61 -1.23 -5.60 -11.23
C TYR A 61 -2.67 -5.34 -10.78
N GLN A 62 -2.87 -4.76 -9.59
CA GLN A 62 -4.20 -4.37 -9.11
C GLN A 62 -4.86 -3.31 -10.01
N ARG A 63 -4.09 -2.32 -10.49
CA ARG A 63 -4.61 -1.29 -11.41
C ARG A 63 -4.86 -1.82 -12.82
N CYS A 64 -3.97 -2.68 -13.32
CA CYS A 64 -3.92 -3.05 -14.74
C CYS A 64 -4.58 -4.40 -15.08
N GLY A 65 -4.67 -5.31 -14.10
CA GLY A 65 -5.32 -6.64 -14.21
C GLY A 65 -4.65 -7.66 -15.13
N THR A 66 -3.79 -7.25 -16.06
CA THR A 66 -3.16 -8.14 -17.06
C THR A 66 -1.64 -7.98 -17.13
N THR A 67 -0.94 -9.08 -17.39
CA THR A 67 0.53 -9.09 -17.51
C THR A 67 1.05 -8.15 -18.61
N VAL A 68 0.33 -8.02 -19.73
CA VAL A 68 0.71 -7.15 -20.84
C VAL A 68 0.61 -5.68 -20.44
N ALA A 69 -0.45 -5.30 -19.73
CA ALA A 69 -0.63 -3.93 -19.25
C ALA A 69 0.41 -3.57 -18.18
N VAL A 70 0.69 -4.47 -17.22
CA VAL A 70 1.75 -4.29 -16.23
C VAL A 70 3.13 -4.11 -16.87
N ALA A 71 3.45 -4.93 -17.88
CA ALA A 71 4.71 -4.82 -18.60
C ALA A 71 4.89 -3.44 -19.27
N ARG A 72 3.82 -2.93 -19.87
CA ARG A 72 3.80 -1.60 -20.50
C ARG A 72 3.91 -0.49 -19.46
N GLU A 73 3.16 -0.57 -18.36
CA GLU A 73 3.18 0.41 -17.28
C GLU A 73 4.58 0.53 -16.65
N LEU A 74 5.22 -0.61 -16.37
CA LEU A 74 6.52 -0.67 -15.71
C LEU A 74 7.72 -0.59 -16.66
N GLY A 75 7.50 -0.53 -17.98
CA GLY A 75 8.58 -0.45 -18.97
C GLY A 75 9.47 -1.69 -19.03
N ILE A 76 8.94 -2.87 -18.74
CA ILE A 76 9.67 -4.15 -18.75
C ILE A 76 9.10 -5.11 -19.80
N SER A 77 9.83 -6.17 -20.13
CA SER A 77 9.30 -7.21 -21.02
C SER A 77 8.14 -7.97 -20.38
N GLN A 78 7.19 -8.43 -21.20
CA GLN A 78 6.06 -9.24 -20.73
C GLN A 78 6.51 -10.49 -19.96
N ALA A 79 7.59 -11.14 -20.40
CA ALA A 79 8.14 -12.30 -19.71
C ALA A 79 8.67 -11.95 -18.30
N THR A 80 9.28 -10.77 -18.13
CA THR A 80 9.72 -10.28 -16.82
C THR A 80 8.53 -9.94 -15.93
N ALA A 81 7.51 -9.26 -16.47
CA ALA A 81 6.27 -8.99 -15.74
C ALA A 81 5.59 -10.28 -15.29
N ALA A 82 5.48 -11.29 -16.18
CA ALA A 82 4.88 -12.59 -15.87
C ALA A 82 5.58 -13.27 -14.68
N ARG A 83 6.92 -13.32 -14.70
CA ARG A 83 7.72 -13.91 -13.61
C ARG A 83 7.52 -13.16 -12.29
N LYS A 84 7.51 -11.83 -12.31
CA LYS A 84 7.33 -11.02 -11.10
C LYS A 84 5.92 -11.13 -10.53
N ILE A 85 4.89 -11.14 -11.39
CA ILE A 85 3.50 -11.37 -10.96
C ILE A 85 3.38 -12.75 -10.33
N ALA A 86 3.94 -13.79 -10.95
CA ALA A 86 3.94 -15.13 -10.39
C ALA A 86 4.64 -15.18 -9.01
N LYS A 87 5.73 -14.43 -8.85
CA LYS A 87 6.48 -14.35 -7.59
C LYS A 87 5.72 -13.60 -6.49
N TYR A 88 5.07 -12.48 -6.79
CA TYR A 88 4.59 -11.54 -5.75
C TYR A 88 3.07 -11.43 -5.61
N VAL A 89 2.29 -11.92 -6.58
CA VAL A 89 0.81 -11.83 -6.60
C VAL A 89 0.17 -13.20 -6.33
N THR A 90 0.70 -14.28 -6.91
CA THR A 90 0.13 -15.63 -6.74
C THR A 90 0.69 -16.41 -5.54
N ALA A 91 1.85 -16.01 -5.02
CA ALA A 91 2.35 -16.52 -3.75
C ALA A 91 1.58 -15.82 -2.61
N ARG A 92 0.53 -16.48 -2.13
CA ARG A 92 -0.40 -15.99 -1.10
C ARG A 92 0.34 -15.60 0.19
N ALA A 93 0.01 -14.42 0.72
CA ALA A 93 0.02 -14.10 2.15
C ALA A 93 -1.36 -14.45 2.75
#